data_AF-A0A7C5DG14-F1
#
_entry.id   AF-A0A7C5DG14-F1
#
_cell.length_a   1.000
_cell.length_b   1.000
_cell.length_c   1.000
_cell.angle_alpha   90.00
_cell.angle_beta   90.00
_cell.angle_gamma   90.00
#
_symmetry.space_group_name_H-M   'P 1'
#
loop_
_entity.id
_entity.type
_entity.pdbx_description
1 polymer ?
#
loop_
_entity_poly.entity_id
_entity_poly.type
_entity_poly.pdbx_seq_one_letter_code
_entity_poly.pdbx_strand_id
1 'polypeptide(L)'
;MVVFLLLGFLDVITGALMLAIHLGFLHEWRLTVIGTAYLIGKGLLLRGSFLSILDVLAGVYFILIMLGIRTFLVYVFLIIMVYKFVTSLMMRGWG
;
A
#
# COMPACT_ATOMS: atom_id res chain seq x y z
N MET A 1 -0.63 17.63 8.60
CA MET A 1 0.59 16.80 8.75
C MET A 1 0.33 15.45 9.39
N VAL A 2 -0.34 15.37 10.55
CA VAL A 2 -0.58 14.08 11.25
C VAL A 2 -1.37 13.07 10.41
N VAL A 3 -2.37 13.53 9.64
CA VAL A 3 -3.18 12.66 8.77
C VAL A 3 -2.33 11.97 7.69
N PHE A 4 -1.42 12.68 7.03
CA PHE A 4 -0.53 12.09 6.02
C PHE A 4 0.42 11.05 6.60
N LEU A 5 0.87 11.26 7.84
CA LEU A 5 1.71 10.30 8.55
C LEU A 5 0.94 9.01 8.88
N LEU A 6 -0.29 9.15 9.39
CA LEU A 6 -1.18 8.00 9.64
C LEU A 6 -1.47 7.24 8.35
N LEU A 7 -1.78 7.94 7.27
CA LEU A 7 -2.00 7.35 5.95
C LEU A 7 -0.73 6.67 5.41
N GLY A 8 0.46 7.23 5.65
CA GLY A 8 1.71 6.59 5.26
C GLY A 8 2.02 5.33 6.08
N PHE A 9 1.72 5.36 7.38
CA PHE A 9 1.89 4.20 8.25
C PHE A 9 0.95 3.05 7.85
N LEU A 10 -0.31 3.36 7.55
CA LEU A 10 -1.28 2.39 7.04
C LEU A 10 -0.87 1.81 5.67
N ASP A 11 -0.21 2.59 4.80
CA ASP A 11 0.35 2.05 3.56
C ASP A 11 1.41 0.99 3.84
N VAL A 12 2.35 1.26 4.75
CA VAL A 12 3.40 0.31 5.10
C VAL A 12 2.81 -0.96 5.71
N ILE A 13 1.82 -0.84 6.59
CA ILE A 13 1.09 -2.00 7.12
C ILE A 13 0.43 -2.79 5.99
N THR A 14 -0.25 -2.10 5.07
CA THR A 14 -0.96 -2.75 3.96
C THR A 14 0.03 -3.43 3.01
N GLY A 15 1.18 -2.82 2.75
CA GLY A 15 2.28 -3.41 1.98
C GLY A 15 2.88 -4.64 2.67
N ALA A 16 3.06 -4.60 3.99
CA ALA A 16 3.54 -5.73 4.77
C ALA A 16 2.53 -6.89 4.74
N LEU A 17 1.23 -6.61 4.86
CA LEU A 17 0.16 -7.61 4.70
C LEU A 17 0.17 -8.20 3.29
N MET A 18 0.34 -7.36 2.27
CA MET A 18 0.44 -7.80 0.88
C MET A 18 1.63 -8.74 0.66
N LEU A 19 2.79 -8.43 1.25
CA LEU A 19 3.96 -9.31 1.24
C LEU A 19 3.70 -10.62 2.01
N ALA A 20 3.08 -10.56 3.19
CA ALA A 20 2.78 -11.74 3.99
C ALA A 20 1.85 -12.71 3.26
N ILE A 21 0.84 -12.19 2.56
CA ILE A 21 -0.07 -12.97 1.72
C ILE A 21 0.67 -13.52 0.48
N HIS A 22 1.53 -12.72 -0.16
CA HIS A 22 2.36 -13.16 -1.28
C HIS A 22 3.27 -14.35 -0.91
N LEU A 23 3.89 -14.30 0.28
CA LEU A 23 4.75 -15.38 0.79
C LEU A 23 3.94 -16.59 1.28
N GLY A 24 2.61 -16.51 1.33
CA GLY A 24 1.74 -17.59 1.79
C GLY A 24 1.65 -17.74 3.31
N PHE A 25 2.14 -16.76 4.08
CA PHE A 25 1.99 -16.77 5.54
C PHE A 25 0.52 -16.54 5.98
N LEU A 26 -0.25 -15.81 5.17
CA LEU A 26 -1.65 -15.50 5.42
C LEU A 26 -2.49 -15.84 4.18
N HIS A 27 -3.64 -16.50 4.39
CA HIS A 27 -4.59 -16.86 3.33
C HIS A 27 -5.99 -16.24 3.53
N GLU A 28 -6.10 -15.29 4.44
CA GLU A 28 -7.35 -14.60 4.79
C GLU A 28 -7.78 -13.63 3.68
N TRP A 29 -8.73 -14.04 2.84
CA TRP A 29 -9.28 -13.19 1.77
C TRP A 29 -9.86 -11.86 2.27
N ARG A 30 -10.32 -11.82 3.52
CA ARG A 30 -10.85 -10.62 4.18
C ARG A 30 -9.81 -9.51 4.25
N LEU A 31 -8.57 -9.86 4.58
CA LEU A 31 -7.46 -8.90 4.67
C LEU A 31 -7.14 -8.32 3.29
N THR A 32 -7.17 -9.15 2.26
CA THR A 32 -6.95 -8.72 0.88
C THR A 32 -8.02 -7.74 0.41
N VAL A 33 -9.30 -8.02 0.70
CA VAL A 33 -10.42 -7.13 0.35
C VAL A 33 -10.33 -5.79 1.08
N ILE A 34 -10.06 -5.82 2.39
CA ILE A 34 -9.93 -4.59 3.19
C ILE A 34 -8.72 -3.76 2.72
N GLY A 35 -7.56 -4.38 2.52
CA GLY A 35 -6.35 -3.71 2.05
C GLY A 35 -6.51 -3.12 0.65
N THR A 36 -7.18 -3.85 -0.24
CA THR A 36 -7.53 -3.36 -1.58
C THR A 36 -8.47 -2.15 -1.51
N ALA A 37 -9.56 -2.25 -0.75
CA ALA A 37 -10.52 -1.16 -0.60
C ALA A 37 -9.86 0.09 -0.01
N TYR A 38 -8.96 -0.09 0.95
CA TYR A 38 -8.15 0.99 1.52
C TYR A 38 -7.25 1.64 0.46
N LEU A 39 -6.43 0.87 -0.26
CA LEU A 39 -5.48 1.40 -1.25
C LEU A 39 -6.17 2.10 -2.42
N ILE A 40 -7.23 1.50 -2.95
CA ILE A 40 -8.03 2.10 -4.02
C ILE A 40 -8.71 3.35 -3.47
N GLY A 41 -9.45 3.25 -2.36
CA GLY A 41 -10.16 4.38 -1.76
C GLY A 41 -9.25 5.57 -1.49
N LYS A 42 -8.09 5.31 -0.88
CA LYS A 42 -7.07 6.34 -0.64
C LYS A 42 -6.53 6.94 -1.94
N GLY A 43 -6.17 6.11 -2.92
CA GLY A 43 -5.67 6.57 -4.21
C GLY A 43 -6.68 7.46 -4.96
N LEU A 44 -7.98 7.19 -4.80
CA LEU A 44 -9.05 8.03 -5.34
C LEU A 44 -9.27 9.32 -4.53
N LEU A 45 -9.10 9.29 -3.21
CA LEU A 45 -9.24 10.48 -2.34
C LEU A 45 -8.09 11.48 -2.53
N LEU A 46 -6.87 10.99 -2.74
CA LEU A 46 -5.66 11.81 -2.89
C LEU A 46 -5.26 12.07 -4.35
N ARG A 47 -6.23 11.99 -5.28
CA ARG A 47 -6.01 12.24 -6.72
C ARG A 47 -5.26 13.56 -6.92
N GLY A 48 -4.22 13.51 -7.74
CA GLY A 48 -3.39 14.68 -8.07
C GLY A 48 -1.88 14.40 -8.15
N SER A 49 -1.43 13.20 -7.74
CA SER A 49 -0.03 12.79 -7.84
C SER A 49 0.13 11.42 -8.50
N PHE A 50 1.25 11.23 -9.20
CA PHE A 50 1.65 9.93 -9.76
C PHE A 50 1.70 8.83 -8.69
N LEU A 51 2.10 9.19 -7.46
CA LEU A 51 2.12 8.27 -6.31
C LEU A 51 0.72 7.73 -5.95
N SER A 52 -0.34 8.48 -6.20
CA SER A 52 -1.71 8.03 -5.91
C SER A 52 -2.21 7.01 -6.95
N ILE A 53 -1.70 7.08 -8.18
CA ILE A 53 -1.97 6.06 -9.22
C ILE A 53 -1.32 4.74 -8.80
N LEU A 54 -0.11 4.80 -8.25
CA LEU A 54 0.59 3.61 -7.74
C LEU A 54 -0.15 2.96 -6.57
N ASP A 55 -0.86 3.73 -5.73
CA ASP A 55 -1.71 3.17 -4.67
C ASP A 55 -2.88 2.36 -5.26
N VAL A 56 -3.55 2.89 -6.29
CA VAL A 56 -4.62 2.16 -6.97
C VAL A 56 -4.09 0.88 -7.62
N LEU A 57 -2.94 0.96 -8.31
CA LEU A 57 -2.30 -0.21 -8.92
C LEU A 57 -1.87 -1.25 -7.89
N ALA A 58 -1.35 -0.82 -6.73
CA ALA A 58 -1.03 -1.73 -5.63
C ALA A 58 -2.29 -2.43 -5.10
N GLY A 59 -3.42 -1.70 -4.97
CA GLY A 59 -4.70 -2.28 -4.59
C GLY A 59 -5.19 -3.33 -5.60
N VAL A 60 -5.12 -3.03 -6.90
CA VAL A 60 -5.46 -4.00 -7.95
C VAL A 60 -4.55 -5.22 -7.89
N TYR A 61 -3.24 -5.02 -7.72
CA TYR A 61 -2.28 -6.11 -7.60
C TYR A 61 -2.53 -6.97 -6.36
N PHE A 62 -3.04 -6.38 -5.27
CA PHE A 62 -3.43 -7.13 -4.08
C PHE A 62 -4.54 -8.15 -4.38
N ILE A 63 -5.53 -7.78 -5.21
CA ILE A 63 -6.53 -8.73 -5.73
C ILE A 63 -5.86 -9.82 -6.57
N LEU A 64 -4.91 -9.46 -7.44
CA LEU A 64 -4.22 -10.45 -8.29
C LEU A 64 -3.47 -11.49 -7.46
N ILE A 65 -2.86 -11.10 -6.33
CA ILE A 65 -2.26 -12.04 -5.38
C ILE A 65 -3.29 -13.03 -4.85
N MET A 66 -4.53 -12.58 -4.56
CA MET A 66 -5.62 -13.46 -4.13
C MET A 66 -5.99 -14.49 -5.20
N LEU A 67 -5.88 -14.14 -6.47
CA LEU A 67 -6.10 -15.04 -7.61
C LEU A 67 -4.90 -15.96 -7.90
N GLY A 68 -3.86 -15.92 -7.05
CA GLY A 68 -2.67 -16.76 -7.17
C GLY A 68 -1.53 -16.12 -7.97
N ILE A 69 -1.69 -14.88 -8.45
CA ILE A 69 -0.63 -14.20 -9.21
C ILE A 69 0.41 -13.64 -8.24
N ARG A 70 1.53 -14.35 -8.12
CA ARG A 70 2.65 -13.99 -7.24
C ARG A 70 3.85 -13.55 -8.08
N THR A 71 3.95 -12.26 -8.38
CA THR A 71 5.07 -11.69 -9.14
C THR A 71 5.96 -10.79 -8.27
N PHE A 72 7.10 -10.38 -8.83
CA PHE A 72 8.06 -9.50 -8.16
C PHE A 72 7.50 -8.10 -7.86
N LEU A 73 6.36 -7.72 -8.44
CA LEU A 73 5.73 -6.41 -8.26
C LEU A 73 5.41 -6.11 -6.78
N VAL A 74 5.19 -7.14 -5.95
CA VAL A 74 4.92 -6.94 -4.52
C VAL A 74 6.04 -6.18 -3.81
N TYR A 75 7.28 -6.49 -4.16
CA TYR A 75 8.47 -5.87 -3.56
C TYR A 75 8.61 -4.42 -4.02
N VAL A 76 8.30 -4.14 -5.28
CA VAL A 76 8.30 -2.78 -5.84
C VAL A 76 7.26 -1.92 -5.12
N PHE A 77 6.03 -2.42 -4.97
CA PHE A 77 4.98 -1.69 -4.25
C PHE A 77 5.31 -1.48 -2.77
N LEU A 78 5.89 -2.47 -2.10
CA LEU A 78 6.33 -2.33 -0.71
C LEU A 78 7.40 -1.22 -0.56
N ILE A 79 8.41 -1.22 -1.43
CA ILE A 79 9.46 -0.19 -1.43
C ILE A 79 8.84 1.20 -1.65
N ILE A 80 7.89 1.33 -2.59
CA ILE A 80 7.19 2.59 -2.85
C ILE A 80 6.41 3.05 -1.60
N MET A 81 5.70 2.15 -0.92
CA MET A 81 4.95 2.48 0.30
C MET A 81 5.88 2.94 1.43
N VAL A 82 7.01 2.25 1.63
CA VAL A 82 8.03 2.65 2.60
C VAL A 82 8.62 4.02 2.25
N TYR A 83 8.95 4.24 0.97
CA TYR A 83 9.44 5.54 0.50
C TYR A 83 8.45 6.68 0.80
N LYS A 84 7.15 6.48 0.57
CA LYS A 84 6.10 7.46 0.90
C LYS A 84 6.02 7.75 2.40
N PHE A 85 6.18 6.72 3.24
CA PHE A 85 6.17 6.90 4.68
C PHE A 85 7.41 7.67 5.18
N VAL A 86 8.60 7.33 4.70
CA VAL A 86 9.86 8.01 5.05
C VAL A 86 9.85 9.47 4.60
N THR A 87 9.41 9.76 3.38
CA THR A 87 9.27 11.13 2.88
C THR A 87 8.28 11.95 3.72
N SER A 88 7.17 11.33 4.16
CA SER A 88 6.21 11.97 5.07
C SER A 88 6.81 12.28 6.45
N LEU A 89 7.72 11.44 6.95
CA LEU A 89 8.46 11.70 8.19
C LEU A 89 9.46 12.85 8.03
N MET A 90 10.23 12.87 6.94
CA MET A 90 11.23 13.90 6.68
C MET A 90 10.61 15.30 6.56
N MET A 91 9.47 15.41 5.87
CA MET A 91 8.74 16.68 5.77
C MET A 91 8.21 17.21 7.11
N ARG A 92 8.14 16.36 8.15
CA ARG A 92 7.74 16.78 9.51
C ARG A 92 8.89 17.30 10.35
N GLY A 93 10.13 16.86 10.10
CA GLY A 93 11.31 17.30 10.85
C GLY A 93 11.79 18.71 10.49
N TRP A 94 11.18 19.36 9.50
CA TRP A 94 11.56 20.67 8.97
C TRP A 94 10.53 21.78 9.31
N GLY A 95 9.58 21.50 10.21
CA GLY A 95 8.54 22.42 10.64
C GLY A 95 8.65 22.81 12.10
#